data_AF-A0A1G9X7Q5-F1
#
_entry.id   AF-A0A1G9X7Q5-F1
#
_cell.length_a   1.000
_cell.length_b   1.000
_cell.length_c   1.000
_cell.angle_alpha   90.00
_cell.angle_beta   90.00
_cell.angle_gamma   90.00
#
_symmetry.space_group_name_H-M   'P 1'
#
loop_
_entity.id
_entity.type
_entity.pdbx_description
1 polymer ?
#
loop_
_entity_poly.entity_id
_entity_poly.type
_entity_poly.pdbx_seq_one_letter_code
_entity_poly.pdbx_strand_id
1 'polypeptide(L)'
;MNNNQNKIQNPESQVPKTPQMNDRDFLNDILSYEKYMTASYSTAMNEASHDALYQEIHSIFDETKNVQRELYTLMFQKGWYSLSPEQSQKLQQAAQQFTGYMSQFPHNPPMQ
;
A
#
# COMPACT_ATOMS: atom_id res chain seq x y z
N MET A 1 30.75 9.52 -6.04
CA MET A 1 29.53 8.75 -6.36
C MET A 1 28.95 8.29 -5.03
N ASN A 2 27.95 8.98 -4.50
CA ASN A 2 27.42 8.70 -3.16
C ASN A 2 26.21 7.76 -3.27
N ASN A 3 26.41 6.51 -2.87
CA ASN A 3 25.47 5.39 -2.99
C ASN A 3 24.27 5.54 -2.02
N ASN A 4 23.05 5.52 -2.57
CA ASN A 4 21.84 4.87 -2.03
C ASN A 4 21.71 4.71 -0.50
N GLN A 5 21.59 5.79 0.26
CA GLN A 5 21.42 5.74 1.72
C GLN A 5 19.98 5.50 2.23
N ASN A 6 18.99 5.31 1.36
CA ASN A 6 17.60 5.40 1.76
C ASN A 6 16.81 4.17 1.32
N LYS A 7 17.12 2.99 1.87
CA LYS A 7 16.28 1.79 1.70
C LYS A 7 16.04 1.18 3.08
N ILE A 8 14.80 1.21 3.54
CA ILE A 8 14.36 0.62 4.79
C ILE A 8 13.94 -0.83 4.49
N GLN A 9 14.74 -1.78 4.97
CA GLN A 9 14.56 -3.21 4.73
C GLN A 9 15.26 -3.99 5.86
N ASN A 10 14.66 -5.08 6.32
CA ASN A 10 15.33 -6.00 7.26
C ASN A 10 16.34 -6.91 6.51
N PRO A 11 17.26 -7.59 7.22
CA PRO A 11 18.14 -8.58 6.61
C PRO A 11 17.36 -9.62 5.79
N GLU A 12 17.77 -9.82 4.54
CA GLU A 12 17.06 -10.70 3.61
C GLU A 12 17.31 -12.17 3.93
N SER A 13 16.23 -12.90 4.22
CA SER A 13 16.22 -14.36 4.34
C SER A 13 16.47 -15.00 2.98
N GLN A 14 17.35 -15.99 2.92
CA GLN A 14 17.69 -16.66 1.67
C GLN A 14 16.54 -17.56 1.19
N VAL A 15 16.26 -17.52 -0.11
CA VAL A 15 15.32 -18.43 -0.79
C VAL A 15 16.01 -19.03 -2.02
N PRO A 16 15.66 -20.27 -2.42
CA PRO A 16 16.19 -20.86 -3.64
C PRO A 16 15.89 -19.99 -4.87
N LYS A 17 16.92 -19.76 -5.68
CA LYS A 17 16.82 -19.04 -6.96
C LYS A 17 16.73 -20.05 -8.10
N THR A 18 15.54 -20.61 -8.27
CA THR A 18 15.23 -21.65 -9.26
C THR A 18 14.08 -21.20 -10.16
N PRO A 19 13.83 -21.87 -11.30
CA PRO A 19 12.63 -21.61 -12.10
C PRO A 19 11.32 -21.92 -11.38
N GLN A 20 11.34 -22.78 -10.36
CA GLN A 20 10.19 -23.04 -9.50
C GLN A 20 9.96 -21.87 -8.55
N MET A 21 8.69 -21.55 -8.29
CA MET A 21 8.30 -20.55 -7.29
C MET A 21 8.83 -20.95 -5.92
N ASN A 22 9.48 -20.01 -5.24
CA ASN A 22 9.86 -20.14 -3.84
C ASN A 22 8.86 -19.41 -2.92
N ASP A 23 9.05 -19.51 -1.61
CA ASP A 23 8.19 -18.88 -0.60
C ASP A 23 8.00 -17.37 -0.83
N ARG A 24 9.04 -16.66 -1.26
CA ARG A 24 8.96 -15.23 -1.55
C ARG A 24 8.06 -14.98 -2.77
N ASP A 25 8.15 -15.82 -3.80
CA ASP A 25 7.33 -15.69 -5.00
C ASP A 25 5.85 -15.96 -4.67
N PHE A 26 5.56 -17.02 -3.92
CA PHE A 26 4.19 -17.31 -3.45
C PHE A 26 3.61 -16.19 -2.59
N LEU A 27 4.38 -15.66 -1.64
CA LEU A 27 3.92 -14.56 -0.79
C LEU A 27 3.70 -13.26 -1.58
N ASN A 28 4.49 -12.99 -2.61
CA ASN A 28 4.24 -11.85 -3.50
C ASN A 28 2.95 -12.01 -4.30
N ASP A 29 2.67 -13.21 -4.80
CA ASP A 29 1.45 -13.53 -5.53
C ASP A 29 0.22 -13.35 -4.64
N ILE A 30 0.21 -13.98 -3.46
CA ILE A 30 -0.86 -13.86 -2.48
C ILE A 30 -1.04 -12.40 -2.04
N LEU A 31 0.04 -11.68 -1.70
CA LEU A 31 -0.06 -10.27 -1.31
C LEU A 31 -0.66 -9.40 -2.43
N SER A 32 -0.39 -9.72 -3.69
CA SER A 32 -0.98 -9.01 -4.84
C SER A 32 -2.46 -9.31 -4.98
N TYR A 33 -2.85 -10.57 -4.77
CA TYR A 33 -4.26 -10.99 -4.73
C TYR A 33 -5.04 -10.28 -3.61
N GLU A 34 -4.52 -10.26 -2.38
CA GLU A 34 -5.15 -9.58 -1.25
C GLU A 34 -5.35 -8.06 -1.52
N LYS A 35 -4.36 -7.40 -2.13
CA LYS A 35 -4.50 -5.99 -2.54
C LYS A 35 -5.63 -5.80 -3.55
N TYR A 36 -5.73 -6.69 -4.53
CA TYR A 36 -6.81 -6.66 -5.51
C TYR A 36 -8.18 -6.88 -4.86
N MET A 37 -8.32 -7.92 -4.02
CA MET A 37 -9.58 -8.24 -3.36
C MET A 37 -10.07 -7.11 -2.47
N THR A 38 -9.17 -6.51 -1.69
CA THR A 38 -9.56 -5.38 -0.83
C THR A 38 -10.00 -4.15 -1.62
N ALA A 39 -9.42 -3.87 -2.79
CA ALA A 39 -9.90 -2.81 -3.67
C ALA A 39 -11.29 -3.14 -4.23
N SER A 40 -11.49 -4.38 -4.72
CA SER A 40 -12.77 -4.85 -5.25
C SER A 40 -13.90 -4.80 -4.22
N TYR A 41 -13.63 -5.25 -2.98
CA TYR A 41 -14.62 -5.18 -1.89
C TYR A 41 -14.95 -3.74 -1.50
N SER A 42 -13.98 -2.83 -1.52
CA SER A 42 -14.26 -1.40 -1.28
C SER A 42 -15.22 -0.83 -2.32
N THR A 43 -15.05 -1.17 -3.61
CA THR A 43 -16.00 -0.80 -4.66
C THR A 43 -17.38 -1.42 -4.41
N ALA A 44 -17.44 -2.72 -4.14
CA ALA A 44 -18.69 -3.43 -3.90
C ALA A 44 -19.48 -2.86 -2.70
N MET A 45 -18.80 -2.53 -1.60
CA MET A 45 -19.39 -1.89 -0.43
C MET A 45 -19.97 -0.50 -0.75
N ASN A 46 -19.26 0.31 -1.54
CA ASN A 46 -19.73 1.65 -1.91
C ASN A 46 -21.02 1.60 -2.76
N GLU A 47 -21.23 0.51 -3.49
CA GLU A 47 -22.36 0.30 -4.39
C GLU A 47 -23.47 -0.59 -3.79
N ALA A 48 -23.25 -1.14 -2.59
CA ALA A 48 -24.21 -2.00 -1.91
C ALA A 48 -25.41 -1.20 -1.38
N SER A 49 -26.59 -1.41 -1.97
CA SER A 49 -27.83 -0.74 -1.58
C SER A 49 -28.61 -1.43 -0.45
N HIS A 50 -28.15 -2.59 0.01
CA HIS A 50 -28.78 -3.38 1.07
C HIS A 50 -27.84 -3.55 2.27
N ASP A 51 -28.28 -3.11 3.45
CA ASP A 51 -27.46 -3.06 4.65
C ASP A 51 -26.86 -4.41 5.06
N ALA A 52 -27.64 -5.50 5.01
CA ALA A 52 -27.11 -6.81 5.42
C ALA A 52 -26.02 -7.31 4.46
N LEU A 53 -26.15 -7.02 3.16
CA LEU A 53 -25.13 -7.36 2.17
C LEU A 53 -23.88 -6.51 2.36
N TYR A 54 -24.05 -5.22 2.65
CA TYR A 54 -22.93 -4.35 3.01
C TYR A 54 -22.15 -4.89 4.21
N GLN A 55 -22.84 -5.27 5.28
CA GLN A 55 -22.20 -5.77 6.51
C GLN A 55 -21.44 -7.08 6.27
N GLU A 56 -21.99 -7.99 5.46
CA GLU A 56 -21.31 -9.24 5.09
C GLU A 56 -20.01 -8.97 4.31
N ILE A 57 -20.07 -8.12 3.30
CA ILE A 57 -18.88 -7.75 2.50
C ILE A 57 -17.87 -7.02 3.37
N HIS A 58 -18.32 -6.15 4.29
CA HIS A 58 -17.46 -5.44 5.22
C HIS A 58 -16.68 -6.40 6.13
N SER A 59 -17.33 -7.45 6.66
CA SER A 59 -16.65 -8.47 7.47
C SER A 59 -15.54 -9.17 6.68
N ILE A 60 -15.84 -9.60 5.46
CA ILE A 60 -14.86 -10.27 4.58
C ILE A 60 -13.73 -9.31 4.21
N PHE A 61 -14.04 -8.04 3.94
CA PHE A 61 -13.07 -7.01 3.66
C PHE A 61 -12.08 -6.82 4.82
N ASP A 62 -12.57 -6.75 6.06
CA ASP A 62 -11.73 -6.58 7.25
C ASP A 62 -10.79 -7.79 7.45
N GLU A 63 -11.30 -9.01 7.30
CA GLU A 63 -10.48 -10.23 7.35
C GLU A 63 -9.38 -10.21 6.28
N THR A 64 -9.76 -9.91 5.04
CA THR A 64 -8.86 -9.82 3.88
C THR A 64 -7.77 -8.74 4.11
N LYS A 65 -8.16 -7.57 4.65
CA LYS A 65 -7.23 -6.49 5.02
C LYS A 65 -6.24 -6.91 6.10
N ASN A 66 -6.70 -7.66 7.10
CA ASN A 66 -5.84 -8.18 8.16
C ASN A 66 -4.81 -9.17 7.62
N VAL A 67 -5.24 -10.12 6.77
CA VAL A 67 -4.34 -11.06 6.09
C VAL A 67 -3.32 -10.31 5.23
N GLN A 68 -3.75 -9.34 4.42
CA GLN A 68 -2.86 -8.48 3.63
C GLN A 68 -1.77 -7.82 4.50
N ARG A 69 -2.15 -7.34 5.69
CA ARG A 69 -1.24 -6.70 6.65
C ARG A 69 -0.25 -7.68 7.26
N GLU A 70 -0.70 -8.88 7.61
CA GLU A 70 0.14 -9.95 8.13
C GLU A 70 1.18 -10.40 7.10
N LEU A 71 0.76 -10.63 5.85
CA LEU A 71 1.65 -10.99 4.73
C LEU A 71 2.71 -9.91 4.51
N TYR A 72 2.30 -8.63 4.44
CA TYR A 72 3.23 -7.51 4.34
C TYR A 72 4.25 -7.51 5.49
N THR A 73 3.78 -7.69 6.72
CA THR A 73 4.63 -7.68 7.92
C THR A 73 5.63 -8.83 7.89
N LEU A 74 5.18 -10.04 7.52
CA LEU A 74 6.02 -11.22 7.37
C LEU A 74 7.10 -11.01 6.29
N MET A 75 6.70 -10.50 5.12
CA MET A 75 7.64 -10.21 4.03
C MET A 75 8.64 -9.15 4.43
N PHE A 76 8.21 -8.10 5.15
CA PHE A 76 9.12 -7.09 5.67
C PHE A 76 10.09 -7.68 6.70
N GLN A 77 9.61 -8.50 7.63
CA GLN A 77 10.44 -9.21 8.63
C GLN A 77 11.52 -10.07 7.97
N LYS A 78 11.17 -10.78 6.91
CA LYS A 78 12.10 -11.63 6.13
C LYS A 78 13.01 -10.84 5.19
N GLY A 79 12.88 -9.50 5.15
CA GLY A 79 13.65 -8.65 4.24
C GLY A 79 13.27 -8.85 2.78
N TRP A 80 12.09 -9.37 2.46
CA TRP A 80 11.60 -9.54 1.10
C TRP A 80 10.80 -8.33 0.59
N TYR A 81 10.47 -7.40 1.48
CA TYR A 81 9.85 -6.12 1.17
C TYR A 81 10.73 -4.97 1.62
N SER A 82 10.85 -3.93 0.80
CA SER A 82 11.64 -2.75 1.11
C SER A 82 10.90 -1.46 0.82
N LEU A 83 11.11 -0.46 1.66
CA LEU A 83 10.58 0.89 1.48
C LEU A 83 11.73 1.84 1.12
N SER A 84 11.49 2.72 0.16
CA SER A 84 12.40 3.82 -0.14
C SER A 84 11.71 5.11 0.30
N PRO A 85 12.24 5.85 1.29
CA PRO A 85 11.71 7.16 1.60
C PRO A 85 11.90 8.07 0.38
N GLU A 86 10.88 8.87 0.10
CA GLU A 86 10.95 9.83 -1.00
C GLU A 86 11.91 10.98 -0.66
N GLN A 87 12.46 11.62 -1.69
CA GLN A 87 13.38 12.74 -1.54
C GLN A 87 12.65 13.97 -0.98
N SER A 88 13.21 14.58 0.07
CA SER A 88 12.64 15.78 0.71
C SER A 88 12.35 16.91 -0.29
N GLN A 89 13.19 17.06 -1.31
CA GLN A 89 12.99 18.07 -2.35
C GLN A 89 11.71 17.82 -3.18
N LYS A 90 11.41 16.55 -3.52
CA LYS A 90 10.17 16.21 -4.23
C LYS A 90 8.94 16.40 -3.35
N LEU A 91 9.05 16.10 -2.06
CA LEU A 91 7.97 16.40 -1.10
C LEU A 91 7.67 17.91 -1.05
N GLN A 92 8.71 18.75 -1.00
CA GLN A 92 8.56 20.21 -1.02
C GLN A 92 7.96 20.70 -2.35
N GLN A 93 8.38 20.15 -3.49
CA GLN A 93 7.83 20.48 -4.80
C GLN A 93 6.34 20.12 -4.89
N ALA A 94 5.95 18.92 -4.45
CA ALA A 94 4.55 18.49 -4.44
C ALA A 94 3.69 19.38 -3.53
N ALA A 95 4.20 19.76 -2.36
CA ALA A 95 3.52 20.68 -1.46
C ALA A 95 3.31 22.06 -2.10
N GLN A 96 4.36 22.65 -2.70
CA GLN A 96 4.27 23.93 -3.40
C GLN A 96 3.28 23.88 -4.58
N GLN A 97 3.31 22.81 -5.37
CA GLN A 97 2.38 22.60 -6.48
C GLN A 97 0.93 22.56 -6.00
N PHE A 98 0.66 21.83 -4.91
CA PHE A 98 -0.69 21.74 -4.34
C PHE A 98 -1.16 23.06 -3.73
N THR A 99 -0.28 23.80 -3.01
CA THR A 99 -0.56 25.16 -2.55
C THR A 99 -0.92 26.08 -3.73
N GLY A 100 -0.23 25.93 -4.86
CA GLY A 100 -0.56 26.64 -6.10
C GLY A 100 -1.98 26.33 -6.60
N TYR A 101 -2.44 25.08 -6.53
CA TYR A 101 -3.81 24.70 -6.90
C TYR A 101 -4.87 25.31 -5.99
N MET A 102 -4.56 25.59 -4.72
CA MET A 102 -5.52 26.22 -3.81
C MET A 102 -5.99 27.58 -4.33
N SER A 103 -5.18 28.30 -5.10
CA SER A 103 -5.58 29.56 -5.76
C SER A 103 -6.70 29.41 -6.79
N GLN A 104 -6.96 28.18 -7.25
CA GLN A 104 -8.03 27.86 -8.20
C GLN A 104 -9.33 27.47 -7.50
N PHE A 105 -9.35 27.40 -6.16
CA PHE A 105 -10.55 27.03 -5.43
C PHE A 105 -11.59 28.15 -5.45
N PRO A 106 -12.89 27.84 -5.61
CA PRO A 106 -13.95 28.84 -5.72
C PRO A 106 -14.06 29.75 -4.50
N HIS A 107 -13.67 29.26 -3.32
CA HIS A 107 -13.67 30.00 -2.05
C HIS A 107 -12.31 29.81 -1.38
N ASN A 108 -11.52 30.87 -1.25
CA ASN A 108 -10.31 30.86 -0.42
C ASN A 108 -10.72 30.95 1.05
N PRO A 109 -10.53 29.91 1.89
CA PRO A 109 -10.57 30.12 3.32
C PRO A 109 -9.41 31.04 3.72
N PRO A 110 -9.58 31.95 4.70
CA PRO A 110 -8.47 32.77 5.18
C PRO A 110 -7.37 31.83 5.70
N MET A 111 -6.16 31.98 5.15
CA MET A 111 -4.99 31.22 5.59
C MET A 111 -4.68 31.61 7.05
N GLN A 112 -4.73 30.64 7.97
CA GLN A 112 -4.17 30.75 9.32
C GLN A 112 -2.73 30.25 9.33
#